data_AF-A0ABD6E851-F1
#
_entry.id   AF-A0ABD6E851-F1
#
_cell.length_a   1.000
_cell.length_b   1.000
_cell.length_c   1.000
_cell.angle_alpha   90.00
_cell.angle_beta   90.00
_cell.angle_gamma   90.00
#
_symmetry.space_group_name_H-M   'P 1'
#
loop_
_entity.id
_entity.type
_entity.pdbx_description
1 polymer ?
#
loop_
_entity_poly.entity_id
_entity_poly.type
_entity_poly.pdbx_seq_one_letter_code
_entity_poly.pdbx_strand_id
1 'polypeptide(L)'
;MHVVWPEHDISDVKDSWTVVTGCTDGIGRAYINELARARGVRKFYLIGRNPVKLEVVKKELEMDLQAEVKTCVFDFEHDDFNTLPSELKSLEVGILSKFSTTTYSREEAAGRMRKNTL
;
A
#
# COMPACT_ATOMS: atom_id res chain seq x y z
N MET A 1 -7.04 31.77 1.52
CA MET A 1 -5.60 31.44 1.61
C MET A 1 -5.45 30.07 0.96
N HIS A 2 -5.08 30.03 -0.32
CA HIS A 2 -4.84 28.76 -1.02
C HIS A 2 -3.42 28.33 -0.71
N VAL A 3 -3.27 27.36 0.20
CA VAL A 3 -1.99 26.68 0.40
C VAL A 3 -1.85 25.67 -0.74
N VAL A 4 -1.13 26.06 -1.79
CA VAL A 4 -0.68 25.14 -2.82
C VAL A 4 0.59 24.51 -2.26
N TRP A 5 0.50 23.25 -1.84
CA TRP A 5 1.68 22.47 -1.49
C TRP A 5 2.55 22.33 -2.75
N PRO A 6 3.86 22.57 -2.68
CA PRO A 6 4.72 22.36 -3.83
C PRO A 6 4.61 20.90 -4.27
N GLU A 7 4.36 20.69 -5.57
CA GLU A 7 4.45 19.36 -6.15
C GLU A 7 5.88 18.87 -5.91
N HIS A 8 6.01 17.82 -5.12
CA HIS A 8 7.30 17.17 -4.98
C HIS A 8 7.57 16.45 -6.30
N ASP A 9 8.66 16.82 -6.96
CA ASP A 9 9.10 16.15 -8.17
C ASP A 9 9.50 14.70 -7.80
N ILE A 10 8.73 13.73 -8.30
CA ILE A 10 9.01 12.31 -8.10
C ILE A 10 9.62 11.67 -9.37
N SER A 11 10.12 12.48 -10.30
CA SER A 11 10.67 12.00 -11.57
C SER A 11 11.80 10.99 -11.38
N ASP A 12 12.59 11.14 -10.33
CA ASP A 12 13.72 10.25 -10.03
C ASP A 12 13.28 8.86 -9.55
N VAL A 13 12.04 8.72 -9.05
CA VAL A 13 11.54 7.47 -8.45
C VAL A 13 10.36 6.84 -9.22
N LYS A 14 9.85 7.51 -10.27
CA LYS A 14 8.70 7.02 -11.07
C LYS A 14 8.98 5.70 -11.80
N ASP A 15 10.26 5.45 -12.11
CA ASP A 15 10.75 4.27 -12.80
C ASP A 15 11.19 3.16 -11.84
N SER A 16 11.26 3.46 -10.53
CA SER A 16 11.54 2.53 -9.44
C SER A 16 10.26 1.87 -8.95
N TRP A 17 10.38 0.80 -8.16
CA TRP A 17 9.21 0.08 -7.68
C TRP A 17 8.54 0.85 -6.53
N THR A 18 7.23 1.07 -6.66
CA THR A 18 6.41 1.59 -5.58
C THR A 18 5.78 0.45 -4.81
N VAL A 19 6.18 0.28 -3.53
CA VAL A 19 5.67 -0.79 -2.67
C VAL A 19 4.50 -0.27 -1.84
N VAL A 20 3.33 -0.88 -1.98
CA VAL A 20 2.11 -0.43 -1.30
C VAL A 20 1.51 -1.55 -0.49
N THR A 21 1.27 -1.32 0.80
CA THR A 21 0.56 -2.23 1.69
C THR A 21 -0.85 -1.70 1.97
N GLY A 22 -1.86 -2.58 2.08
CA GLY A 22 -3.25 -2.13 2.26
C GLY A 22 -3.86 -1.49 1.02
N CYS A 23 -3.38 -1.92 -0.15
CA CYS A 23 -3.69 -1.40 -1.48
C CYS A 23 -5.04 -1.87 -2.08
N THR A 24 -5.73 -2.78 -1.42
CA THR A 24 -6.88 -3.49 -2.00
C THR A 24 -8.21 -2.76 -1.84
N ASP A 25 -8.27 -1.71 -1.01
CA ASP A 25 -9.51 -0.97 -0.72
C ASP A 25 -9.24 0.46 -0.25
N GLY A 26 -10.29 1.27 -0.18
CA GLY A 26 -10.28 2.61 0.43
C GLY A 26 -9.18 3.55 -0.06
N ILE A 27 -8.52 4.22 0.88
CA ILE A 27 -7.49 5.25 0.60
C ILE A 27 -6.28 4.63 -0.11
N GLY A 28 -5.88 3.41 0.26
CA GLY A 28 -4.76 2.73 -0.37
C GLY A 28 -4.99 2.57 -1.86
N ARG A 29 -6.17 2.09 -2.28
CA ARG A 29 -6.54 1.93 -3.70
C ARG A 29 -6.64 3.28 -4.43
N ALA A 30 -7.18 4.31 -3.79
CA ALA A 30 -7.23 5.65 -4.37
C ALA A 30 -5.82 6.23 -4.60
N TYR A 31 -4.91 6.00 -3.65
CA TYR A 31 -3.53 6.46 -3.72
C TYR A 31 -2.77 5.87 -4.91
N ILE A 32 -2.88 4.56 -5.16
CA ILE A 32 -2.21 3.91 -6.30
C ILE A 32 -2.76 4.43 -7.64
N ASN A 33 -4.08 4.60 -7.71
CA ASN A 33 -4.72 5.15 -8.90
C ASN A 33 -4.24 6.57 -9.19
N GLU A 34 -4.09 7.41 -8.16
CA GLU A 34 -3.57 8.77 -8.30
C GLU A 34 -2.11 8.77 -8.74
N LEU A 35 -1.27 7.94 -8.12
CA LEU A 35 0.15 7.79 -8.52
C LEU A 35 0.28 7.33 -9.97
N ALA A 36 -0.54 6.39 -10.40
CA ALA A 36 -0.53 5.92 -11.78
C ALA A 36 -1.07 6.98 -12.75
N ARG A 37 -2.20 7.61 -12.45
CA ARG A 37 -2.87 8.53 -13.39
C ARG A 37 -2.23 9.92 -13.43
N ALA A 38 -2.03 10.54 -12.27
CA ALA A 38 -1.58 11.92 -12.17
C ALA A 38 -0.05 12.04 -12.12
N ARG A 39 0.63 11.06 -11.52
CA ARG A 39 2.08 11.12 -11.30
C ARG A 39 2.91 10.26 -12.26
N GLY A 40 2.26 9.47 -13.11
CA GLY A 40 2.93 8.69 -14.15
C GLY A 40 3.74 7.49 -13.64
N VAL A 41 3.51 7.06 -12.40
CA VAL A 41 4.17 5.85 -11.86
C VAL A 41 3.66 4.62 -12.61
N ARG A 42 4.57 3.73 -13.00
CA ARG A 42 4.23 2.53 -13.80
C ARG A 42 4.63 1.21 -13.16
N LYS A 43 5.37 1.20 -12.04
CA LYS A 43 5.79 -0.05 -11.38
C LYS A 43 5.26 -0.14 -9.96
N PHE A 44 4.45 -1.16 -9.67
CA PHE A 44 3.82 -1.34 -8.37
C PHE A 44 4.07 -2.73 -7.80
N TYR A 45 4.45 -2.77 -6.52
CA TYR A 45 4.50 -4.00 -5.75
C TYR A 45 3.43 -3.94 -4.66
N LEU A 46 2.37 -4.72 -4.83
CA LEU A 46 1.19 -4.69 -3.98
C LEU A 46 1.26 -5.79 -2.91
N ILE A 47 1.18 -5.41 -1.64
CA ILE A 47 1.22 -6.35 -0.52
C ILE A 47 -0.09 -6.28 0.25
N GLY A 48 -0.71 -7.44 0.48
CA GLY A 48 -1.96 -7.50 1.23
C GLY A 48 -2.35 -8.92 1.65
N ARG A 49 -3.46 -9.03 2.38
CA ARG A 49 -3.90 -10.31 2.96
C ARG A 49 -4.89 -11.09 2.08
N ASN A 50 -5.52 -10.41 1.13
CA ASN A 50 -6.55 -11.00 0.28
C ASN A 50 -6.04 -11.15 -1.17
N PRO A 51 -5.68 -12.37 -1.61
CA PRO A 51 -5.17 -12.59 -2.96
C PRO A 51 -6.17 -12.21 -4.05
N VAL A 52 -7.46 -12.47 -3.84
CA VAL A 52 -8.52 -12.17 -4.82
C VAL A 52 -8.61 -10.67 -5.06
N LYS A 53 -8.61 -9.86 -3.98
CA LYS A 53 -8.63 -8.41 -4.13
C LYS A 53 -7.34 -7.86 -4.73
N LEU A 54 -6.19 -8.44 -4.40
CA LEU A 54 -4.90 -8.06 -5.02
C LEU A 54 -4.93 -8.29 -6.53
N GLU A 55 -5.45 -9.44 -6.98
CA GLU A 55 -5.54 -9.77 -8.40
C GLU A 55 -6.49 -8.83 -9.16
N VAL A 56 -7.60 -8.42 -8.54
CA VAL A 56 -8.51 -7.42 -9.13
C VAL A 56 -7.78 -6.10 -9.35
N VAL A 57 -7.12 -5.56 -8.32
CA VAL A 57 -6.39 -4.29 -8.45
C VAL A 57 -5.23 -4.39 -9.43
N LYS A 58 -4.52 -5.53 -9.43
CA LYS A 58 -3.47 -5.81 -10.40
C LYS A 58 -3.98 -5.69 -11.84
N LYS A 59 -5.07 -6.39 -12.16
CA LYS A 59 -5.67 -6.36 -13.51
C LYS A 59 -6.10 -4.96 -13.92
N GLU A 60 -6.72 -4.21 -13.02
CA GLU A 60 -7.11 -2.83 -13.28
C GLU A 60 -5.89 -1.96 -13.64
N LEU A 61 -4.81 -2.03 -12.86
CA LEU A 61 -3.59 -1.27 -13.11
C LEU A 61 -2.87 -1.70 -14.40
N GLU A 62 -2.81 -3.00 -14.68
CA GLU A 62 -2.17 -3.53 -15.90
C GLU A 62 -2.98 -3.19 -17.15
N MET A 63 -4.31 -3.34 -17.11
CA MET A 63 -5.18 -3.12 -18.27
C MET A 63 -5.46 -1.65 -18.54
N ASP A 64 -5.81 -0.88 -17.51
CA ASP A 64 -6.26 0.50 -17.70
C ASP A 64 -5.10 1.50 -17.75
N LEU A 65 -3.98 1.17 -17.10
CA LEU A 65 -2.87 2.11 -16.86
C LEU A 65 -1.52 1.61 -17.40
N GLN A 66 -1.47 0.43 -18.01
CA GLN A 66 -0.27 -0.18 -18.58
C GLN A 66 0.89 -0.24 -17.57
N ALA A 67 0.55 -0.44 -16.29
CA ALA A 67 1.53 -0.56 -15.23
C ALA A 67 2.08 -2.00 -15.15
N GLU A 68 3.35 -2.14 -14.75
CA GLU A 68 3.94 -3.40 -14.32
C GLU A 68 3.59 -3.64 -12.84
N VAL A 69 2.94 -4.76 -12.54
CA VAL A 69 2.43 -5.02 -11.19
C VAL A 69 2.84 -6.39 -10.67
N LYS A 70 3.50 -6.38 -9.51
CA LYS A 70 3.78 -7.57 -8.70
C LYS A 70 2.88 -7.58 -7.48
N THR A 71 2.55 -8.78 -6.99
CA THR A 71 1.72 -8.94 -5.80
C THR A 71 2.36 -9.94 -4.83
N CYS A 72 2.20 -9.71 -3.54
CA CYS A 72 2.57 -10.64 -2.49
C CYS A 72 1.46 -10.71 -1.45
N VAL A 73 1.07 -11.94 -1.10
CA VAL A 73 0.17 -12.18 0.03
C VAL A 73 1.01 -12.22 1.29
N PHE A 74 0.80 -11.25 2.18
CA PHE A 74 1.53 -11.15 3.45
C PHE A 74 0.70 -10.40 4.48
N ASP A 75 0.65 -10.94 5.70
CA ASP A 75 0.07 -10.30 6.87
C ASP A 75 1.16 -9.79 7.82
N PHE A 76 1.35 -8.48 7.86
CA PHE A 76 2.33 -7.82 8.73
C PHE A 76 2.10 -8.02 10.24
N GLU A 77 0.93 -8.52 10.65
CA GLU A 77 0.63 -8.80 12.05
C GLU A 77 0.94 -10.25 12.46
N HIS A 78 0.94 -11.19 11.50
CA HIS A 78 0.94 -12.63 11.80
C HIS A 78 2.04 -13.41 11.08
N ASP A 79 2.49 -12.96 9.91
CA ASP A 79 3.46 -13.69 9.10
C ASP A 79 4.91 -13.35 9.49
N ASP A 80 5.81 -14.33 9.32
CA ASP A 80 7.24 -14.13 9.55
C ASP A 80 7.86 -13.37 8.37
N PHE A 81 8.55 -12.26 8.65
CA PHE A 81 9.30 -11.47 7.68
C PHE A 81 10.34 -12.27 6.88
N ASN A 82 10.79 -13.43 7.38
CA ASN A 82 11.65 -14.34 6.62
C ASN A 82 10.94 -14.95 5.40
N THR A 83 9.62 -15.00 5.39
CA THR A 83 8.80 -15.51 4.28
C THR A 83 8.60 -14.48 3.17
N LEU A 84 8.99 -13.21 3.39
CA LEU A 84 8.91 -12.21 2.34
C LEU A 84 9.84 -12.58 1.17
N PRO A 85 9.37 -12.43 -0.08
CA PRO A 85 10.17 -12.65 -1.26
C PRO A 85 11.53 -11.95 -1.21
N SER A 86 12.61 -12.67 -1.54
CA SER A 86 13.96 -12.11 -1.59
C SER A 86 14.07 -10.93 -2.57
N GLU A 87 13.25 -10.94 -3.64
CA GLU A 87 13.14 -9.82 -4.58
C GLU A 87 12.73 -8.51 -3.92
N LEU A 88 11.88 -8.53 -2.87
CA LEU A 88 11.49 -7.33 -2.12
C LEU A 88 12.69 -6.73 -1.37
N LYS A 89 13.65 -7.56 -0.96
CA LYS A 89 14.87 -7.10 -0.25
C LYS A 89 15.86 -6.41 -1.20
N SER A 90 15.81 -6.76 -2.49
CA SER A 90 16.63 -6.16 -3.55
C SER A 90 15.92 -5.06 -4.33
N LEU A 91 14.63 -4.82 -4.06
CA LEU A 91 13.84 -3.84 -4.78
C LEU A 91 14.29 -2.43 -4.39
N GLU A 92 14.55 -1.59 -5.40
CA GLU A 92 14.70 -0.16 -5.16
C GLU A 92 13.32 0.43 -4.87
N VAL A 93 13.04 0.68 -3.58
CA VAL A 93 11.75 1.19 -3.11
C VAL A 93 11.76 2.71 -3.17
N GLY A 94 11.05 3.27 -4.15
CA GLY A 94 10.88 4.73 -4.27
C GLY A 94 9.87 5.29 -3.26
N ILE A 95 8.79 4.55 -3.01
CA ILE A 95 7.69 4.95 -2.12
C ILE A 95 7.19 3.71 -1.35
N LEU A 96 7.08 3.83 -0.02
CA LEU A 96 6.46 2.83 0.87
C LEU A 96 5.30 3.47 1.64
N SER A 97 4.08 2.95 1.42
CA SER A 97 2.88 3.43 2.13
C SER A 97 2.15 2.29 2.86
N LYS A 98 1.85 2.50 4.14
CA LYS A 98 1.02 1.61 4.96
C LYS A 98 -0.37 2.18 5.19
N PHE A 99 -1.38 1.49 4.64
CA PHE A 99 -2.78 1.81 4.87
C PHE A 99 -3.43 0.69 5.70
N SER A 100 -3.63 0.93 7.00
CA SER A 100 -4.34 0.01 7.89
C SER A 100 -5.51 0.73 8.55
N THR A 101 -6.74 0.31 8.24
CA THR A 101 -7.92 0.73 9.00
C THR A 101 -8.17 -0.31 10.09
N THR A 102 -7.81 0.00 11.33
CA THR A 102 -8.26 -0.78 12.50
C THR A 102 -9.56 -0.16 13.00
N THR A 103 -10.70 -0.78 12.72
CA THR A 103 -11.95 -0.45 13.40
C THR A 103 -11.92 -1.08 14.78
N TYR A 104 -11.65 -0.29 15.83
CA TYR A 104 -11.89 -0.73 17.19
C TYR A 104 -13.40 -0.78 17.42
N SER A 105 -13.92 -1.95 17.79
CA SER A 105 -15.26 -2.00 18.37
C SER A 105 -15.24 -1.19 19.68
N ARG A 106 -16.30 -0.42 19.96
CA ARG A 106 -16.38 0.44 21.16
C ARG A 106 -16.11 -0.34 22.46
N GLU A 107 -16.43 -1.63 22.48
CA GLU A 107 -16.28 -2.51 23.63
C GLU A 107 -14.80 -2.90 23.88
N GLU A 108 -14.03 -3.17 22.83
CA GLU A 108 -12.60 -3.51 22.96
C GLU A 108 -11.75 -2.30 23.37
N ALA A 109 -12.09 -1.11 22.87
CA ALA A 109 -11.42 0.13 23.27
C ALA A 109 -11.64 0.44 24.77
N ALA A 110 -12.86 0.20 25.27
CA ALA A 110 -13.19 0.38 26.68
C ALA A 110 -12.52 -0.69 27.58
N GLY A 111 -12.45 -1.93 27.11
CA GLY A 111 -11.81 -3.04 27.84
C GLY A 111 -10.30 -2.84 28.03
N ARG A 112 -9.62 -2.21 27.06
CA ARG A 112 -8.17 -1.98 27.11
C ARG A 112 -7.79 -0.73 27.91
N MET A 113 -8.63 0.31 27.93
CA MET A 113 -8.44 1.45 28.85
C MET A 113 -8.54 1.05 30.32
N ARG A 114 -9.37 0.06 30.68
CA ARG A 114 -9.47 -0.42 32.08
C ARG A 114 -8.26 -1.22 32.54
N LYS A 115 -7.49 -1.83 31.63
CA LYS A 115 -6.30 -2.64 32.00
C LYS A 115 -5.01 -1.83 32.14
N ASN A 116 -4.98 -0.58 31.69
CA ASN A 116 -3.81 0.31 31.78
C ASN A 116 -3.89 1.33 32.94
N THR A 117 -4.90 1.21 33.81
CA THR A 117 -5.10 2.09 34.98
C THR A 117 -5.01 1.33 36.30
N LEU A 118 -4.31 0.19 36.33
CA LEU A 118 -3.92 -0.51 37.56
C LEU A 118 -2.41 -0.75 37.58
#